data_AF-A0A179DSI0-F1
#
_entry.id   AF-A0A179DSI0-F1
#
_cell.length_a   1.000
_cell.length_b   1.000
_cell.length_c   1.000
_cell.angle_alpha   90.00
_cell.angle_beta   90.00
_cell.angle_gamma   90.00
#
_symmetry.space_group_name_H-M   'P 1'
#
loop_
_entity.id
_entity.type
_entity.pdbx_description
1 polymer ?
#
loop_
_entity_poly.entity_id
_entity_poly.type
_entity_poly.pdbx_seq_one_letter_code
_entity_poly.pdbx_strand_id
1 'polypeptide(L)'
;MNKHSTDLKHKYKDDFEIVQGFVNEFDPCGLINSGAPIDEYDCLTNQLLSATYNGKTRTEIKELILHEIEHHFGTPDLEILDEPYKTNFYNNIETLIDKLEKQIEKKPSH
;
A
#
# COMPACT_ATOMS: atom_id res chain seq x y z
N MET A 1 7.24 -24.17 -22.78
CA MET A 1 6.91 -23.44 -21.54
C MET A 1 7.45 -22.02 -21.67
N ASN A 2 6.57 -21.01 -21.63
CA ASN A 2 6.95 -19.60 -21.80
C ASN A 2 7.73 -19.11 -20.56
N LYS A 3 9.07 -19.09 -20.64
CA LYS A 3 9.95 -18.51 -19.60
C LYS A 3 9.47 -17.11 -19.16
N HIS A 4 9.07 -16.30 -20.13
CA HIS A 4 8.61 -14.92 -19.93
C HIS A 4 7.39 -14.76 -18.99
N SER A 5 6.48 -15.74 -18.98
CA SER A 5 5.29 -15.71 -18.12
C SER A 5 5.61 -16.12 -16.69
N THR A 6 6.66 -16.92 -16.50
CA THR A 6 7.15 -17.37 -15.20
C THR A 6 7.92 -16.23 -14.53
N ASP A 7 8.77 -15.51 -15.26
CA ASP A 7 9.55 -14.39 -14.70
C ASP A 7 8.66 -13.23 -14.22
N LEU A 8 7.60 -12.90 -14.97
CA LEU A 8 6.63 -11.87 -14.58
C LEU A 8 5.84 -12.23 -13.32
N LYS A 9 5.50 -13.51 -13.13
CA LYS A 9 4.80 -13.98 -11.93
C LYS A 9 5.69 -13.94 -10.69
N HIS A 10 6.97 -14.32 -10.83
CA HIS A 10 7.92 -14.21 -9.74
C HIS A 10 8.13 -12.76 -9.34
N LYS A 11 8.37 -11.86 -10.31
CA LYS A 11 8.52 -10.43 -10.01
C LYS A 11 7.29 -9.85 -9.30
N TYR A 12 6.08 -10.17 -9.76
CA TYR A 12 4.87 -9.68 -9.09
C TYR A 12 4.77 -10.19 -7.65
N LYS A 13 5.12 -11.46 -7.41
CA LYS A 13 5.12 -12.04 -6.07
C LYS A 13 6.15 -11.36 -5.16
N ASP A 14 7.35 -11.15 -5.66
CA ASP A 14 8.43 -10.50 -4.91
C ASP A 14 8.05 -9.04 -4.59
N ASP A 15 7.54 -8.30 -5.57
CA ASP A 15 7.06 -6.94 -5.38
C ASP A 15 5.86 -6.90 -4.42
N PHE A 16 4.96 -7.88 -4.46
CA PHE A 16 3.85 -8.00 -3.52
C PHE A 16 4.33 -8.17 -2.08
N GLU A 17 5.27 -9.08 -1.83
CA GLU A 17 5.84 -9.30 -0.50
C GLU A 17 6.51 -8.04 0.05
N ILE A 18 7.19 -7.28 -0.82
CA ILE A 18 7.79 -5.98 -0.47
C ILE A 18 6.71 -4.95 -0.08
N VAL A 19 5.67 -4.79 -0.91
CA VAL A 19 4.58 -3.85 -0.63
C VAL A 19 3.81 -4.26 0.62
N GLN A 20 3.54 -5.55 0.82
CA GLN A 20 2.87 -6.08 2.00
C GLN A 20 3.66 -5.70 3.27
N GLY A 21 4.99 -5.84 3.22
CA GLY A 21 5.87 -5.40 4.29
C GLY A 21 5.72 -3.92 4.62
N PHE A 22 5.63 -3.05 3.61
CA PHE A 22 5.45 -1.61 3.84
C PHE A 22 4.09 -1.27 4.43
N VAL A 23 3.02 -1.92 3.96
CA VAL A 23 1.66 -1.68 4.46
C VAL A 23 1.50 -2.21 5.89
N ASN A 24 2.06 -3.38 6.19
CA ASN A 24 2.05 -3.96 7.53
C ASN A 24 2.92 -3.17 8.51
N GLU A 25 4.01 -2.54 8.06
CA GLU A 25 4.81 -1.63 8.88
C GLU A 25 4.06 -0.31 9.16
N PHE A 26 3.31 0.19 8.18
CA PHE A 26 2.44 1.36 8.38
C PHE A 26 1.30 1.05 9.37
N ASP A 27 0.68 -0.12 9.25
CA ASP A 27 -0.40 -0.60 10.12
C ASP A 27 -1.48 0.48 10.38
N PRO A 28 -2.13 1.01 9.33
CA PRO A 28 -2.97 2.20 9.42
C PRO A 28 -4.07 2.13 10.47
N CYS A 29 -4.55 0.92 10.75
CA CYS A 29 -5.67 0.67 11.65
C CYS A 29 -5.24 -0.08 12.91
N GLY A 30 -3.93 -0.32 13.11
CA GLY A 30 -3.42 -1.05 14.27
C GLY A 30 -3.76 -2.55 14.28
N LEU A 31 -4.15 -3.14 13.14
CA LEU A 31 -4.60 -4.54 13.08
C LEU A 31 -3.44 -5.49 13.35
N ILE A 32 -2.28 -5.24 12.71
CA ILE A 32 -1.11 -6.09 12.86
C ILE A 32 -0.58 -6.02 14.28
N ASN A 33 -0.45 -4.81 14.84
CA ASN A 33 -0.03 -4.63 16.23
C ASN A 33 -1.02 -5.23 17.23
N SER A 34 -2.29 -5.36 16.87
CA SER A 34 -3.32 -6.04 17.69
C SER A 34 -3.27 -7.57 17.58
N GLY A 35 -2.33 -8.12 16.81
CA GLY A 35 -2.15 -9.57 16.64
C GLY A 35 -2.98 -10.16 15.50
N ALA A 36 -3.54 -9.34 14.62
CA ALA A 36 -4.20 -9.83 13.42
C ALA A 36 -3.17 -10.43 12.43
N PRO A 37 -3.62 -11.33 11.54
CA PRO A 37 -2.77 -11.91 10.50
C PRO A 37 -2.10 -10.86 9.58
N ILE A 38 -0.94 -11.20 9.02
CA ILE A 38 -0.20 -10.29 8.12
C ILE A 38 -0.88 -10.05 6.77
N ASP A 39 -1.87 -10.87 6.42
CA ASP A 39 -2.64 -10.80 5.18
C ASP A 39 -3.91 -9.93 5.27
N GLU A 40 -4.20 -9.34 6.44
CA GLU A 40 -5.35 -8.44 6.61
C GLU A 40 -5.33 -7.27 5.61
N TYR A 41 -4.13 -6.76 5.29
CA TYR A 41 -3.95 -5.67 4.34
C TYR A 41 -3.66 -6.14 2.90
N ASP A 42 -3.86 -7.42 2.56
CA ASP A 42 -3.57 -7.95 1.21
C ASP A 42 -4.41 -7.28 0.11
N CYS A 43 -5.63 -6.87 0.44
CA CYS A 43 -6.48 -6.13 -0.48
C CYS A 43 -5.84 -4.79 -0.86
N LEU A 44 -5.46 -3.99 0.14
CA LEU A 44 -4.77 -2.71 -0.05
C LEU A 44 -3.41 -2.91 -0.75
N THR A 45 -2.66 -3.93 -0.34
CA THR A 45 -1.36 -4.28 -0.94
C THR A 45 -1.48 -4.53 -2.44
N ASN A 46 -2.45 -5.35 -2.87
CA ASN A 46 -2.69 -5.62 -4.29
C ASN A 46 -3.10 -4.35 -5.05
N GLN A 47 -3.95 -3.52 -4.45
CA GLN A 47 -4.39 -2.27 -5.06
C GLN A 47 -3.24 -1.28 -5.25
N LEU A 48 -2.36 -1.14 -4.25
CA LEU A 48 -1.18 -0.27 -4.32
C LEU A 48 -0.18 -0.76 -5.37
N LEU A 49 0.14 -2.06 -5.37
CA LEU A 49 1.03 -2.64 -6.37
C LEU A 49 0.49 -2.45 -7.78
N SER A 50 -0.81 -2.71 -7.97
CA SER A 50 -1.50 -2.47 -9.24
C SER A 50 -1.46 -0.99 -9.64
N ALA A 51 -1.73 -0.08 -8.73
CA ALA A 51 -1.69 1.37 -8.98
C ALA A 51 -0.29 1.81 -9.43
N THR A 52 0.76 1.37 -8.73
CA THR A 52 2.15 1.68 -9.06
C THR A 52 2.54 1.13 -10.44
N TYR A 53 2.17 -0.11 -10.76
CA TYR A 53 2.43 -0.72 -12.07
C TYR A 53 1.71 -0.01 -13.21
N ASN A 54 0.50 0.49 -12.97
CA ASN A 54 -0.27 1.25 -13.94
C ASN A 54 0.13 2.72 -14.01
N GLY A 55 1.20 3.13 -13.31
CA GLY A 55 1.75 4.47 -13.37
C GLY A 55 0.86 5.53 -12.74
N LYS A 56 0.01 5.14 -11.78
CA LYS A 56 -0.81 6.09 -11.01
C LYS A 56 0.06 7.15 -10.34
N THR A 57 -0.47 8.36 -10.27
CA THR A 57 0.19 9.49 -9.63
C THR A 57 0.20 9.31 -8.12
N ARG A 58 1.12 10.00 -7.45
CA ARG A 58 1.18 10.07 -5.98
C ARG A 58 -0.16 10.46 -5.36
N THR A 59 -0.84 11.45 -5.94
CA THR A 59 -2.16 11.90 -5.47
C THR A 59 -3.21 10.79 -5.57
N GLU A 60 -3.28 10.10 -6.71
CA GLU A 60 -4.23 8.98 -6.87
C GLU A 60 -3.96 7.83 -5.91
N ILE A 61 -2.68 7.51 -5.66
CA ILE A 61 -2.30 6.47 -4.69
C ILE A 61 -2.69 6.89 -3.28
N LYS A 62 -2.47 8.16 -2.91
CA LYS A 62 -2.87 8.71 -1.63
C LYS A 62 -4.39 8.64 -1.42
N GLU A 63 -5.17 9.07 -2.41
CA GLU A 63 -6.63 9.00 -2.38
C GLU A 63 -7.13 7.56 -2.23
N LEU A 64 -6.51 6.61 -2.92
CA LEU A 64 -6.81 5.18 -2.78
C LEU A 64 -6.57 4.70 -1.35
N ILE A 65 -5.42 5.03 -0.74
CA ILE A 65 -5.11 4.63 0.64
C ILE A 65 -6.17 5.18 1.61
N LEU A 66 -6.50 6.46 1.49
CA LEU A 66 -7.49 7.11 2.35
C LEU A 66 -8.87 6.47 2.19
N HIS A 67 -9.30 6.22 0.95
CA HIS A 67 -10.57 5.58 0.65
C HIS A 67 -10.68 4.18 1.26
N GLU A 68 -9.66 3.34 1.09
CA GLU A 68 -9.66 1.98 1.63
C GLU A 68 -9.68 1.97 3.16
N ILE A 69 -8.92 2.86 3.79
CA ILE A 69 -8.87 3.01 5.25
C ILE A 69 -10.25 3.41 5.80
N GLU A 70 -10.90 4.39 5.17
CA GLU A 70 -12.22 4.90 5.58
C GLU A 70 -13.35 3.89 5.32
N HIS A 71 -13.36 3.25 4.14
CA HIS A 71 -14.52 2.46 3.69
C HIS A 71 -14.38 0.94 3.86
N HIS A 72 -13.15 0.39 3.89
CA HIS A 72 -12.94 -1.06 4.00
C HIS A 72 -12.40 -1.49 5.36
N PHE A 73 -11.44 -0.78 5.94
CA PHE A 73 -10.86 -1.16 7.23
C PHE A 73 -11.59 -0.56 8.44
N GLY A 74 -12.47 0.41 8.21
CA GLY A 74 -13.41 0.91 9.20
C GLY A 74 -12.77 1.75 10.31
N THR A 75 -11.72 2.52 9.98
CA THR A 75 -11.12 3.45 10.95
C THR A 75 -12.11 4.53 11.40
N PRO A 76 -11.88 5.13 12.59
CA PRO A 76 -12.59 6.34 12.95
C PRO A 76 -12.42 7.39 11.86
N ASP A 77 -13.51 8.09 11.58
CA ASP A 77 -13.58 9.24 10.67
C ASP A 77 -12.30 10.08 10.76
N LEU A 78 -11.57 10.25 9.65
CA LEU A 78 -10.28 10.95 9.65
C LEU A 78 -10.43 12.42 10.08
N GLU A 79 -11.66 12.93 10.11
CA GLU A 79 -12.02 14.23 10.66
C GLU A 79 -11.91 14.28 12.20
N ILE A 80 -12.01 13.15 12.90
CA ILE A 80 -11.95 13.07 14.36
C ILE A 80 -10.55 12.76 14.93
N LEU A 81 -9.54 12.59 14.08
CA LEU A 81 -8.15 12.46 14.51
C LEU A 81 -7.61 13.81 15.00
N ASP A 82 -7.25 13.87 16.28
CA ASP A 82 -6.58 15.03 16.87
C ASP A 82 -5.07 15.07 16.55
N GLU A 83 -4.49 16.27 16.66
CA GLU A 83 -3.04 16.43 16.58
C GLU A 83 -2.35 15.87 17.84
N PRO A 84 -1.15 15.25 17.72
CA PRO A 84 -0.33 15.11 16.51
C PRO A 84 -0.63 13.85 15.67
N TYR A 85 -1.63 13.05 16.06
CA TYR A 85 -1.92 11.75 15.44
C TYR A 85 -2.33 11.90 13.98
N LYS A 86 -3.13 12.94 13.67
CA LYS A 86 -3.50 13.28 12.29
C LYS A 86 -2.27 13.57 11.42
N THR A 87 -1.39 14.45 11.85
CA THR A 87 -0.15 14.75 11.11
C THR A 87 0.72 13.51 10.93
N ASN A 88 0.91 12.70 11.97
CA ASN A 88 1.69 11.48 11.90
C ASN A 88 1.10 10.47 10.91
N PHE A 89 -0.23 10.31 10.91
CA PHE A 89 -0.92 9.44 9.97
C PHE A 89 -0.68 9.85 8.51
N TYR A 90 -0.84 11.14 8.18
CA TYR A 90 -0.54 11.61 6.82
C TYR A 90 0.95 11.49 6.47
N ASN A 91 1.87 11.75 7.40
CA ASN A 91 3.31 11.55 7.17
C ASN A 91 3.66 10.08 6.90
N ASN A 92 2.98 9.14 7.57
CA ASN A 92 3.16 7.72 7.33
C ASN A 92 2.64 7.32 5.94
N ILE A 93 1.51 7.89 5.48
CA ILE A 93 1.03 7.72 4.10
C ILE A 93 2.08 8.22 3.10
N GLU A 94 2.62 9.43 3.29
CA GLU A 94 3.65 9.96 2.40
C GLU A 94 4.90 9.07 2.40
N THR A 95 5.29 8.53 3.57
CA THR A 95 6.42 7.59 3.70
C THR A 95 6.16 6.27 2.98
N LEU A 96 4.94 5.74 3.05
CA LEU A 96 4.54 4.54 2.31
C LEU A 96 4.66 4.80 0.80
N ILE A 97 4.12 5.91 0.30
CA ILE A 97 4.18 6.23 -1.13
C ILE A 97 5.65 6.42 -1.59
N ASP A 98 6.48 7.07 -0.78
CA ASP A 98 7.92 7.18 -1.04
C ASP A 98 8.60 5.81 -1.19
N LYS A 99 8.25 4.85 -0.32
CA LYS A 99 8.78 3.48 -0.40
C LYS A 99 8.33 2.78 -1.68
N LEU A 100 7.06 2.94 -2.07
CA LEU A 100 6.53 2.41 -3.34
C LEU A 100 7.29 2.98 -4.54
N GLU A 101 7.46 4.30 -4.60
CA GLU A 101 8.12 4.97 -5.72
C GLU A 101 9.61 4.62 -5.83
N LYS A 102 10.28 4.35 -4.71
CA LYS A 102 11.71 3.99 -4.68
C LYS A 102 11.96 2.52 -5.03
N GLN A 103 11.09 1.61 -4.61
CA GLN A 103 11.36 0.17 -4.64
C GLN A 103 10.65 -0.56 -5.77
N ILE A 104 9.53 -0.03 -6.26
CA ILE A 104 8.75 -0.67 -7.32
C ILE A 104 9.03 0.04 -8.63
N GLU A 105 9.86 -0.58 -9.46
CA GLU A 105 10.11 -0.10 -10.82
C GLU A 105 8.81 -0.11 -11.63
N LYS A 106 8.39 1.07 -12.09
CA LYS A 106 7.28 1.20 -13.03
C LYS A 106 7.63 0.42 -14.28
N LYS A 107 6.70 -0.40 -14.80
CA LYS A 107 6.90 -1.02 -16.10
C LYS A 107 7.24 0.08 -17.12
N PRO A 108 8.28 -0.09 -17.95
CA PRO A 108 8.47 0.81 -19.08
C PRO A 108 7.20 0.72 -19.94
N SER A 109 6.53 1.85 -20.16
CA SER A 109 5.45 1.93 -21.14
C SER A 109 6.02 1.52 -22.49
N HIS A 110 5.49 0.42 -23.03
CA HIS A 110 5.74 0.02 -24.41
C HIS A 110 4.92 0.86 -25.39
#